data_AF-A0A1E4Q0P2-F1
#
_entry.id   AF-A0A1E4Q0P2-F1
#
_cell.length_a   1.000
_cell.length_b   1.000
_cell.length_c   1.000
_cell.angle_alpha   90.00
_cell.angle_beta   90.00
_cell.angle_gamma   90.00
#
_symmetry.space_group_name_H-M   'P 1'
#
loop_
_entity.id
_entity.type
_entity.pdbx_description
1 polymer ?
#
loop_
_entity_poly.entity_id
_entity_poly.type
_entity_poly.pdbx_seq_one_letter_code
_entity_poly.pdbx_strand_id
1 'polypeptide(L)'
;MTLDVAVDAQTITLAIESPLDSFLGFERAPRTDAERKRVANLVARLQSADSLFQPDPEGACKLSKVALSSAALGLGEKQEDEHGHDHADKKAHDHEHASIDIDIVFTCTQATEARFIDVKLFDSYPRIRTVAAQVATPQGQFKHTLRKGTSRLNLSH
;
A
#
# COMPACT_ATOMS: atom_id res chain seq x y z
N MET A 1 -2.74 4.98 -8.41
CA MET A 1 -2.01 4.38 -7.29
C MET A 1 -0.57 4.86 -7.35
N THR A 2 -0.08 5.33 -6.22
CA THR A 2 1.31 5.69 -5.96
C THR A 2 1.95 4.65 -5.04
N LEU A 3 3.27 4.54 -5.12
CA LEU A 3 4.08 3.69 -4.26
C LEU A 3 5.37 4.43 -3.90
N ASP A 4 5.54 4.81 -2.66
CA ASP A 4 6.79 5.32 -2.14
C ASP A 4 7.57 4.19 -1.47
N VAL A 5 8.87 4.10 -1.78
CA VAL A 5 9.77 3.10 -1.22
C VAL A 5 10.95 3.79 -0.59
N ALA A 6 11.26 3.45 0.67
CA ALA A 6 12.46 3.88 1.35
C ALA A 6 13.31 2.66 1.73
N VAL A 7 14.60 2.72 1.40
CA VAL A 7 15.59 1.69 1.76
C VAL A 7 16.59 2.30 2.73
N ASP A 8 16.64 1.73 3.93
CA ASP A 8 17.65 2.00 4.95
C ASP A 8 18.56 0.77 5.13
N ALA A 9 19.48 0.80 6.09
CA ALA A 9 20.45 -0.29 6.31
C ALA A 9 19.80 -1.67 6.57
N GLN A 10 18.69 -1.69 7.33
CA GLN A 10 18.04 -2.93 7.78
C GLN A 10 16.53 -2.95 7.54
N THR A 11 16.00 -1.97 6.81
CA THR A 11 14.56 -1.85 6.59
C THR A 11 14.26 -1.41 5.17
N ILE A 12 13.20 -1.98 4.61
CA ILE A 12 12.55 -1.48 3.40
C ILE A 12 11.11 -1.14 3.77
N THR A 13 10.72 0.13 3.58
CA THR A 13 9.37 0.62 3.86
C THR A 13 8.67 0.95 2.56
N LEU A 14 7.41 0.52 2.42
CA LEU A 14 6.56 0.83 1.28
C LEU A 14 5.33 1.58 1.81
N ALA A 15 5.06 2.76 1.27
CA ALA A 15 3.81 3.50 1.49
C ALA A 15 3.02 3.54 0.18
N ILE A 16 1.75 3.16 0.23
CA ILE A 16 0.90 3.05 -0.94
C ILE A 16 -0.38 3.84 -0.69
N GLU A 17 -0.75 4.66 -1.66
CA GLU A 17 -2.04 5.34 -1.70
C GLU A 17 -2.78 4.93 -2.98
N SER A 18 -4.06 4.59 -2.83
CA SER A 18 -4.89 4.20 -3.96
C SER A 18 -6.36 4.49 -3.73
N PRO A 19 -7.12 4.89 -4.78
CA PRO A 19 -8.57 4.87 -4.72
C PRO A 19 -9.10 3.45 -4.49
N LEU A 20 -10.16 3.32 -3.71
CA LEU A 20 -10.77 2.03 -3.41
C LEU A 20 -11.29 1.30 -4.65
N ASP A 21 -11.72 2.01 -5.71
CA ASP A 21 -12.14 1.38 -6.98
C ASP A 21 -11.04 0.47 -7.57
N SER A 22 -9.79 0.88 -7.42
CA SER A 22 -8.63 0.14 -7.92
C SER A 22 -8.56 -1.28 -7.37
N PHE A 23 -9.06 -1.49 -6.14
CA PHE A 23 -9.07 -2.78 -5.46
C PHE A 23 -10.44 -3.46 -5.46
N LEU A 24 -11.50 -2.69 -5.20
CA LEU A 24 -12.84 -3.19 -4.87
C LEU A 24 -13.87 -2.99 -6.00
N GLY A 25 -13.57 -2.10 -6.95
CA GLY A 25 -14.51 -1.67 -7.99
C GLY A 25 -15.58 -0.67 -7.50
N PHE A 26 -15.38 -0.05 -6.33
CA PHE A 26 -16.23 1.01 -5.78
C PHE A 26 -15.47 1.87 -4.77
N GLU A 27 -15.91 3.12 -4.57
CA GLU A 27 -15.24 4.14 -3.74
C GLU A 27 -16.09 4.60 -2.56
N ARG A 28 -16.75 3.66 -1.90
CA ARG A 28 -17.68 3.92 -0.79
C ARG A 28 -17.63 2.79 0.23
N ALA A 29 -18.27 3.00 1.37
CA ALA A 29 -18.50 1.93 2.34
C ALA A 29 -19.28 0.75 1.72
N PRO A 30 -18.96 -0.50 2.12
CA PRO A 30 -19.67 -1.69 1.66
C PRO A 30 -21.10 -1.73 2.22
N ARG A 31 -22.09 -1.90 1.35
CA ARG A 31 -23.52 -1.91 1.68
C ARG A 31 -24.11 -3.32 1.71
N THR A 32 -23.58 -4.23 0.92
CA THR A 32 -24.05 -5.62 0.80
C THR A 32 -23.10 -6.62 1.45
N ASP A 33 -23.57 -7.82 1.76
CA ASP A 33 -22.71 -8.89 2.29
C ASP A 33 -21.62 -9.30 1.30
N ALA A 34 -21.92 -9.28 0.00
CA ALA A 34 -20.92 -9.53 -1.03
C ALA A 34 -19.82 -8.45 -1.02
N GLU A 35 -20.18 -7.18 -0.86
CA GLU A 35 -19.21 -6.08 -0.72
C GLU A 35 -18.38 -6.22 0.55
N ARG A 36 -19.01 -6.51 1.70
CA ARG A 36 -18.31 -6.75 2.97
C ARG A 36 -17.29 -7.90 2.87
N LYS A 37 -17.66 -9.00 2.22
CA LYS A 37 -16.74 -10.12 1.96
C LYS A 37 -15.58 -9.72 1.05
N ARG A 38 -15.80 -8.90 0.01
CA ARG A 38 -14.72 -8.38 -0.85
C ARG A 38 -13.75 -7.52 -0.06
N VAL A 39 -14.25 -6.66 0.83
CA VAL A 39 -13.42 -5.84 1.73
C VAL A 39 -12.60 -6.72 2.66
N ALA A 40 -13.21 -7.72 3.31
CA ALA A 40 -12.50 -8.64 4.20
C ALA A 40 -11.39 -9.41 3.46
N ASN A 41 -11.66 -9.89 2.24
CA ASN A 41 -10.66 -10.57 1.41
C ASN A 41 -9.51 -9.63 0.99
N LEU A 42 -9.82 -8.38 0.64
CA LEU A 42 -8.81 -7.36 0.35
C LEU A 42 -7.90 -7.16 1.55
N VAL A 43 -8.47 -6.92 2.74
CA VAL A 43 -7.72 -6.73 3.98
C VAL A 43 -6.81 -7.92 4.28
N ALA A 44 -7.34 -9.15 4.24
CA ALA A 44 -6.55 -10.36 4.49
C ALA A 44 -5.39 -10.52 3.49
N ARG A 45 -5.62 -10.18 2.21
CA ARG A 45 -4.59 -10.25 1.17
C ARG A 45 -3.52 -9.18 1.36
N LEU A 46 -3.90 -7.95 1.72
CA LEU A 46 -2.95 -6.86 2.01
C LEU A 46 -2.14 -7.13 3.27
N GLN A 47 -2.72 -7.76 4.30
CA GLN A 47 -1.98 -8.23 5.48
C GLN A 47 -0.92 -9.28 5.13
N SER A 48 -1.11 -10.03 4.04
CA SER A 48 -0.12 -10.95 3.47
C SER A 48 0.74 -10.26 2.40
N ALA A 49 1.27 -9.07 2.74
CA ALA A 49 1.96 -8.17 1.81
C ALA A 49 3.20 -8.79 1.16
N ASP A 50 3.87 -9.73 1.81
CA ASP A 50 5.02 -10.49 1.29
C ASP A 50 4.66 -11.35 0.06
N SER A 51 3.40 -11.73 -0.09
CA SER A 51 2.91 -12.39 -1.31
C SER A 51 2.71 -11.42 -2.49
N LEU A 52 2.62 -10.12 -2.21
CA LEU A 52 2.36 -9.05 -3.18
C LEU A 52 3.62 -8.26 -3.54
N PHE A 53 4.53 -8.10 -2.58
CA PHE A 53 5.78 -7.37 -2.71
C PHE A 53 6.90 -8.27 -2.21
N GLN A 54 7.79 -8.64 -3.12
CA GLN A 54 8.85 -9.60 -2.87
C GLN A 54 10.20 -8.88 -3.06
N PRO A 55 10.81 -8.37 -1.98
CA PRO A 55 12.17 -7.85 -2.04
C PRO A 55 13.15 -8.93 -2.52
N ASP A 56 14.20 -8.49 -3.20
CA ASP A 56 15.32 -9.32 -3.61
C ASP A 56 15.84 -10.17 -2.41
N PRO A 57 15.93 -11.51 -2.54
CA PRO A 57 16.42 -12.39 -1.48
C PRO A 57 17.81 -12.01 -0.94
N GLU A 58 18.65 -11.34 -1.73
CA GLU A 58 19.94 -10.82 -1.28
C GLU A 58 19.80 -9.84 -0.10
N GLY A 59 18.66 -9.16 0.05
CA GLY A 59 18.39 -8.29 1.22
C GLY A 59 18.07 -9.05 2.52
N ALA A 60 17.77 -10.35 2.43
CA ALA A 60 17.32 -11.20 3.54
C ALA A 60 16.15 -10.57 4.34
N CYS A 61 15.16 -10.04 3.61
CA CYS A 61 14.02 -9.32 4.17
C CYS A 61 12.87 -10.24 4.61
N LYS A 62 12.20 -9.89 5.71
CA LYS A 62 10.96 -10.50 6.20
C LYS A 62 9.92 -9.43 6.51
N LEU A 63 8.67 -9.71 6.18
CA LEU A 63 7.56 -8.81 6.52
C LEU A 63 7.44 -8.69 8.05
N SER A 64 7.45 -7.46 8.55
CA SER A 64 7.37 -7.18 9.98
C SER A 64 6.16 -6.33 10.37
N LYS A 65 5.66 -5.46 9.48
CA LYS A 65 4.46 -4.65 9.73
C LYS A 65 3.64 -4.46 8.46
N VAL A 66 2.32 -4.48 8.61
CA VAL A 66 1.35 -3.95 7.66
C VAL A 66 0.35 -3.10 8.44
N ALA A 67 0.20 -1.83 8.11
CA ALA A 67 -0.86 -0.95 8.60
C ALA A 67 -1.77 -0.56 7.43
N LEU A 68 -3.08 -0.57 7.66
CA LEU A 68 -4.09 -0.22 6.67
C LEU A 68 -4.96 0.88 7.25
N SER A 69 -5.17 1.94 6.49
CA SER A 69 -6.06 3.04 6.84
C SER A 69 -7.03 3.32 5.70
N SER A 70 -8.32 3.46 6.03
CA SER A 70 -9.34 3.89 5.08
C SER A 70 -10.61 4.23 5.86
N ALA A 71 -10.97 5.51 5.87
CA ALA A 71 -12.17 5.98 6.56
C ALA A 71 -13.44 5.29 6.03
N ALA A 72 -13.56 5.12 4.71
CA ALA A 72 -14.72 4.49 4.07
C ALA A 72 -14.86 3.00 4.40
N LEU A 73 -13.77 2.32 4.78
CA LEU A 73 -13.78 0.92 5.19
C LEU A 73 -13.75 0.74 6.72
N GLY A 74 -13.63 1.84 7.48
CA GLY A 74 -13.46 1.80 8.93
C GLY A 74 -12.14 1.13 9.35
N LEU A 75 -11.08 1.30 8.56
CA LEU A 75 -9.73 0.77 8.83
C LEU A 75 -8.83 1.89 9.38
N GLY A 76 -7.89 1.52 10.25
CA GLY A 76 -7.02 2.42 11.00
C GLY A 76 -7.20 2.23 12.51
N GLU A 77 -6.28 2.74 13.32
CA GLU A 77 -6.44 2.69 14.77
C GLU A 77 -7.71 3.47 15.17
N LYS A 78 -8.70 2.74 15.68
CA LYS A 78 -9.76 3.34 16.48
C LYS A 78 -9.10 3.79 17.78
N GLN A 79 -8.73 5.05 17.86
CA GLN A 79 -8.61 5.69 19.16
C GLN A 79 -9.98 5.53 19.83
N GLU A 80 -10.00 4.84 20.96
CA GLU A 80 -11.21 4.52 21.70
C GLU A 80 -12.08 5.76 21.86
N ASP A 81 -13.36 5.61 21.51
CA ASP A 81 -14.40 6.60 21.71
C ASP A 81 -14.55 6.92 23.20
N GLU A 82 -13.82 7.92 23.71
CA GLU A 82 -14.27 8.71 24.85
C GLU A 82 -14.95 9.99 24.34
N HIS A 83 -16.23 10.11 24.70
CA HIS A 83 -17.15 11.20 24.46
C HIS A 83 -16.52 12.61 24.28
N GLY A 84 -16.83 13.25 23.15
CA GLY A 84 -16.66 14.69 22.98
C GLY A 84 -17.21 15.18 21.65
N HIS A 85 -18.40 15.77 21.68
CA HIS A 85 -18.98 16.49 20.54
C HIS A 85 -18.05 17.62 20.07
N ASP A 86 -17.68 17.61 18.79
CA ASP A 86 -17.78 18.79 17.92
C ASP A 86 -17.44 18.37 16.48
N HIS A 87 -18.47 18.08 15.68
CA HIS A 87 -18.32 18.09 14.23
C HIS A 87 -18.23 19.56 13.80
N ALA A 88 -17.04 20.14 13.97
CA ALA A 88 -16.70 21.39 13.32
C ALA A 88 -16.61 21.13 11.82
N ASP A 89 -17.68 21.52 11.13
CA ASP A 89 -17.74 21.68 9.69
C ASP A 89 -16.49 22.40 9.17
N LYS A 90 -15.63 21.66 8.45
CA LYS A 90 -14.83 22.23 7.38
C LYS A 90 -15.44 21.80 6.06
N LYS A 91 -16.22 22.71 5.49
CA LYS A 91 -16.61 22.66 4.08
C LYS A 91 -15.36 22.55 3.20
N ALA A 92 -15.32 21.50 2.37
CA ALA A 92 -14.77 21.58 1.03
C ALA A 92 -15.63 20.70 0.12
N HIS A 93 -16.23 21.32 -0.88
CA HIS A 93 -16.77 20.62 -2.03
C HIS A 93 -15.59 20.02 -2.78
N ASP A 94 -15.44 18.70 -2.77
CA ASP A 94 -14.98 17.98 -3.94
C ASP A 94 -15.41 16.52 -3.85
N HIS A 95 -15.50 15.86 -5.00
CA HIS A 95 -15.69 14.43 -5.08
C HIS A 95 -14.43 13.71 -4.59
N GLU A 96 -14.16 13.76 -3.29
CA GLU A 96 -12.98 13.14 -2.69
C GLU A 96 -13.20 11.63 -2.69
N HIS A 97 -12.61 10.99 -3.70
CA HIS A 97 -12.65 9.56 -3.92
C HIS A 97 -12.15 8.84 -2.67
N ALA A 98 -12.94 7.91 -2.13
CA ALA A 98 -12.51 7.14 -0.97
C ALA A 98 -11.23 6.35 -1.32
N SER A 99 -10.18 6.58 -0.54
CA SER A 99 -8.86 5.97 -0.69
C SER A 99 -8.60 4.89 0.36
N ILE A 100 -7.52 4.15 0.13
CA ILE A 100 -6.86 3.30 1.11
C ILE A 100 -5.37 3.64 1.12
N ASP A 101 -4.85 3.79 2.33
CA ASP A 101 -3.43 3.95 2.63
C ASP A 101 -2.91 2.65 3.22
N ILE A 102 -1.72 2.23 2.77
CA ILE A 102 -1.10 0.98 3.17
C ILE A 102 0.38 1.23 3.47
N ASP A 103 0.78 1.02 4.72
CA ASP A 103 2.18 1.06 5.14
C ASP A 103 2.70 -0.34 5.39
N ILE A 104 3.76 -0.72 4.70
CA ILE A 104 4.40 -2.03 4.80
C ILE A 104 5.83 -1.83 5.23
N VAL A 105 6.28 -2.61 6.22
CA VAL A 105 7.68 -2.64 6.64
C VAL A 105 8.22 -4.05 6.50
N PHE A 106 9.34 -4.16 5.80
CA PHE A 106 10.19 -5.33 5.81
C PHE A 106 11.41 -5.06 6.69
N THR A 107 11.67 -5.98 7.62
CA THR A 107 12.92 -6.01 8.38
C THR A 107 13.90 -6.95 7.68
N CYS A 108 15.10 -6.47 7.44
CA CYS A 108 16.11 -7.10 6.61
C CYS A 108 17.42 -7.22 7.37
N THR A 109 18.23 -8.23 7.05
CA THR A 109 19.60 -8.31 7.58
C THR A 109 20.53 -7.34 6.84
N GLN A 110 20.30 -7.13 5.55
CA GLN A 110 21.15 -6.31 4.67
C GLN A 110 20.33 -5.63 3.57
N ALA A 111 19.41 -4.73 3.95
CA ALA A 111 18.44 -4.14 3.00
C ALA A 111 19.10 -3.45 1.80
N THR A 112 20.31 -2.89 1.97
CA THR A 112 21.06 -2.23 0.89
C THR A 112 21.56 -3.18 -0.20
N GLU A 113 21.59 -4.49 0.05
CA GLU A 113 21.95 -5.49 -0.97
C GLU A 113 20.75 -5.87 -1.85
N ALA A 114 19.53 -5.49 -1.47
CA ALA A 114 18.34 -5.74 -2.27
C ALA A 114 18.35 -4.87 -3.54
N ARG A 115 18.36 -5.49 -4.72
CA ARG A 115 18.43 -4.78 -6.00
C ARG A 115 17.08 -4.47 -6.61
N PHE A 116 16.03 -5.15 -6.17
CA PHE A 116 14.69 -4.99 -6.70
C PHE A 116 13.60 -5.39 -5.71
N ILE A 117 12.36 -5.03 -6.04
CA ILE A 117 11.13 -5.58 -5.45
C ILE A 117 10.26 -6.08 -6.60
N ASP A 118 9.91 -7.36 -6.60
CA ASP A 118 8.93 -7.88 -7.54
C ASP A 118 7.52 -7.53 -7.04
N VAL A 119 6.77 -6.76 -7.84
CA VAL A 119 5.40 -6.33 -7.52
C VAL A 119 4.38 -7.24 -8.19
N LYS A 120 3.83 -8.19 -7.43
CA LYS A 120 2.83 -9.18 -7.88
C LYS A 120 1.38 -8.65 -7.83
N LEU A 121 1.21 -7.37 -7.50
CA LEU A 121 -0.09 -6.73 -7.31
C LEU A 121 -1.00 -6.81 -8.55
N PHE A 122 -0.41 -6.65 -9.75
CA PHE A 122 -1.14 -6.64 -11.03
C PHE A 122 -1.86 -7.95 -11.35
N ASP A 123 -1.38 -9.07 -10.80
CA ASP A 123 -2.00 -10.38 -11.02
C ASP A 123 -3.24 -10.57 -10.15
N SER A 124 -3.24 -9.95 -8.96
CA SER A 124 -4.36 -10.01 -8.01
C SER A 124 -5.42 -8.94 -8.30
N TYR A 125 -5.02 -7.77 -8.83
CA TYR A 125 -5.88 -6.61 -9.00
C TYR A 125 -5.80 -6.05 -10.43
N PRO A 126 -6.58 -6.59 -11.39
CA PRO A 126 -6.47 -6.22 -12.80
C PRO A 126 -6.91 -4.78 -13.13
N ARG A 127 -7.60 -4.10 -12.20
CA ARG A 127 -7.95 -2.68 -12.31
C ARG A 127 -6.76 -1.76 -12.09
N ILE A 128 -5.73 -2.23 -11.37
CA ILE A 128 -4.47 -1.51 -11.23
C ILE A 128 -3.69 -1.67 -12.53
N ARG A 129 -3.65 -0.62 -13.35
CA ARG A 129 -2.96 -0.63 -14.66
C ARG A 129 -1.54 -0.11 -14.56
N THR A 130 -1.34 0.86 -13.69
CA THR A 130 -0.08 1.58 -13.49
C THR A 130 0.17 1.80 -12.02
N VAL A 131 1.44 1.70 -11.62
CA VAL A 131 1.93 2.15 -10.31
C VAL A 131 3.01 3.18 -10.56
N ALA A 132 2.78 4.41 -10.10
CA ALA A 132 3.81 5.45 -10.09
C ALA A 132 4.64 5.24 -8.82
N ALA A 133 5.86 4.75 -8.97
CA ALA A 133 6.74 4.44 -7.86
C ALA A 133 7.82 5.52 -7.71
N GLN A 134 8.11 5.92 -6.48
CA GLN A 134 9.24 6.76 -6.12
C GLN A 134 10.06 6.02 -5.08
N VAL A 135 11.36 5.89 -5.31
CA VAL A 135 12.26 5.08 -4.49
C VAL A 135 13.36 5.98 -3.97
N ALA A 136 13.57 5.98 -2.67
CA ALA A 136 14.67 6.63 -1.98
C ALA A 136 15.59 5.57 -1.37
N THR A 137 16.87 5.64 -1.72
CA THR A 137 17.93 4.75 -1.21
C THR A 137 19.13 5.59 -0.77
N PRO A 138 20.14 5.01 -0.10
CA PRO A 138 21.38 5.72 0.22
C PRO A 138 22.13 6.24 -1.02
N GLN A 139 21.86 5.68 -2.20
CA GLN A 139 22.49 6.04 -3.47
C GLN A 139 21.76 7.20 -4.18
N GLY A 140 20.54 7.53 -3.75
CA GLY A 140 19.73 8.60 -4.32
C GLY A 140 18.24 8.27 -4.41
N GLN A 141 17.50 9.18 -5.04
CA GLN A 141 16.06 9.06 -5.26
C GLN A 141 15.72 9.05 -6.75
N PHE A 142 14.81 8.16 -7.15
CA PHE A 142 14.41 7.99 -8.55
C PHE A 142 12.93 7.58 -8.66
N LYS A 143 12.39 7.68 -9.87
CA LYS A 143 10.99 7.37 -10.19
C LYS A 143 10.90 6.25 -11.21
N HIS A 144 9.93 5.37 -11.01
CA HIS A 144 9.57 4.30 -11.94
C HIS A 144 8.08 4.33 -12.24
N THR A 145 7.71 3.85 -13.42
CA THR A 145 6.32 3.53 -13.73
C THR A 145 6.22 2.04 -14.00
N LEU A 146 5.53 1.32 -13.10
CA LEU A 146 5.34 -0.11 -13.23
C LEU A 146 4.01 -0.41 -13.92
N ARG A 147 3.98 -1.53 -14.65
CA ARG A 147 2.80 -2.10 -15.34
C ARG A 147 2.89 -3.62 -15.24
N LYS A 148 1.82 -4.33 -15.60
CA LYS A 148 1.80 -5.82 -15.57
C LYS A 148 2.99 -6.48 -16.29
N GLY A 149 3.45 -5.92 -17.42
CA GLY A 149 4.61 -6.45 -18.17
C GLY A 149 5.98 -6.00 -17.65
N THR A 150 6.02 -5.02 -16.76
CA THR A 150 7.23 -4.40 -16.19
C THR A 150 6.99 -4.13 -14.71
N SER A 151 6.78 -5.21 -13.96
CA SER A 151 6.35 -5.16 -12.55
C SER A 151 7.49 -5.32 -11.54
N ARG A 152 8.73 -5.48 -12.01
CA ARG A 152 9.93 -5.41 -11.17
C ARG A 152 10.32 -3.95 -10.95
N LEU A 153 10.35 -3.53 -9.70
CA LEU A 153 10.84 -2.22 -9.28
C LEU A 153 12.32 -2.34 -8.95
N ASN A 154 13.19 -1.67 -9.69
CA ASN A 154 14.61 -1.64 -9.36
C ASN A 154 14.86 -0.72 -8.16
N LEU A 155 15.77 -1.11 -7.27
CA LEU A 155 16.21 -0.33 -6.11
C LEU A 155 17.62 0.23 -6.29
N SER A 156 18.37 -0.28 -7.26
CA SER A 156 19.68 0.24 -7.67
C SER A 156 19.60 0.80 -9.10
N HIS A 157 20.37 1.85 -9.37
CA HIS A 157 20.53 2.41 -10.71
C HIS A 157 21.67 1.74 -11.48
#